data_AF-A0A3N4S4S9-F1
#
_entry.id   AF-A0A3N4S4S9-F1
#
_cell.length_a   1.000
_cell.length_b   1.000
_cell.length_c   1.000
_cell.angle_alpha   90.00
_cell.angle_beta   90.00
_cell.angle_gamma   90.00
#
_symmetry.space_group_name_H-M   'P 1'
#
loop_
_entity.id
_entity.type
_entity.pdbx_description
1 polymer ?
#
loop_
_entity_poly.entity_id
_entity_poly.type
_entity_poly.pdbx_seq_one_letter_code
_entity_poly.pdbx_strand_id
1 'polypeptide(L)' 'MAYIGAGEWVTTPKRRPPQGELTPTEQTANRALSAARAPVERGIACLESWRIFRRARCSPNRMTSIAKAVLTLERHR' A
#
# COMPACT_ATOMS: atom_id res chain seq x y z
N MET A 1 12.23 -0.32 -4.43
CA MET A 1 11.50 0.27 -3.29
C MET A 1 12.35 1.41 -2.71
N ALA A 2 12.00 2.66 -3.02
CA ALA A 2 12.86 3.84 -2.89
C ALA A 2 12.89 4.50 -1.49
N TYR A 3 12.43 3.81 -0.44
CA TYR A 3 12.22 4.43 0.89
C TYR A 3 13.04 3.78 2.02
N ILE A 4 13.93 2.85 1.71
CA ILE A 4 14.75 2.19 2.75
C ILE A 4 15.80 3.19 3.23
N GLY A 5 15.78 3.52 4.52
CA GLY A 5 16.68 4.52 5.11
C GLY A 5 16.15 5.95 5.08
N ALA A 6 14.85 6.16 4.88
CA ALA A 6 14.20 7.49 4.89
C ALA A 6 14.18 8.19 6.28
N GLY A 7 15.01 7.76 7.23
CA GLY A 7 15.14 8.34 8.57
C GLY A 7 14.10 7.84 9.58
N GLU A 8 14.25 8.29 10.83
CA GLU A 8 13.42 7.92 11.99
C GLU A 8 11.92 8.20 11.80
N TRP A 9 11.60 9.17 10.94
CA TRP A 9 10.24 9.65 10.69
C TRP A 9 9.42 8.78 9.71
N VAL A 10 10.03 7.75 9.10
CA VAL A 10 9.34 6.86 8.15
C VAL A 10 9.48 5.41 8.60
N THR A 11 8.38 4.83 9.07
CA THR A 11 8.34 3.43 9.48
C THR A 11 8.49 2.52 8.25
N THR A 12 9.67 1.91 8.13
CA THR A 12 9.99 0.97 7.07
C THR A 12 10.28 -0.41 7.64
N PRO A 13 9.98 -1.51 6.91
CA PRO A 13 10.30 -2.83 7.39
C PRO A 13 11.82 -3.00 7.47
N LYS A 14 12.30 -3.59 8.56
CA LYS A 14 13.73 -3.91 8.70
C LYS A 14 14.08 -5.11 7.84
N ARG A 15 15.16 -5.00 7.05
CA ARG A 15 15.68 -6.14 6.27
C ARG A 15 16.45 -7.10 7.17
N ARG A 16 16.42 -8.39 6.81
CA ARG A 16 17.30 -9.39 7.40
C ARG A 16 18.76 -8.95 7.19
N PRO A 17 19.60 -8.93 8.24
CA PRO A 17 21.01 -8.60 8.08
C PRO A 17 21.77 -9.71 7.35
N PRO A 18 22.93 -9.42 6.71
CA PRO A 18 23.65 -10.38 5.87
C PRO A 18 24.08 -11.68 6.56
N GLN A 19 24.22 -11.67 7.88
CA GLN A 19 24.76 -12.78 8.69
C GLN A 19 23.93 -13.02 9.95
N GLY A 20 22.64 -12.68 9.94
CA GLY A 20 21.80 -12.85 11.12
C GLY A 20 20.32 -12.83 10.82
N GLU A 21 19.52 -13.06 11.86
CA GLU A 21 18.07 -12.98 11.79
C GLU A 21 17.56 -11.68 12.40
N LEU A 22 16.33 -11.32 12.02
CA LEU A 22 15.60 -10.26 12.69
C LEU A 22 15.27 -10.70 14.11
N THR A 23 15.39 -9.79 15.07
CA THR A 23 14.93 -10.05 16.44
C THR A 23 13.42 -10.35 16.44
N PRO A 24 12.89 -11.09 17.43
CA PRO A 24 11.45 -11.36 17.51
C PRO A 24 10.59 -10.09 17.48
N THR A 25 11.09 -9.01 18.10
CA THR A 25 10.46 -7.68 18.09
C THR A 25 10.42 -7.10 16.69
N GLU A 26 11.52 -7.14 15.94
CA GLU A 26 11.60 -6.64 14.57
C GLU A 26 10.71 -7.44 13.61
N GLN A 27 10.66 -8.77 13.79
CA GLN A 27 9.74 -9.61 13.01
C GLN A 27 8.29 -9.24 13.29
N THR A 28 7.94 -9.01 14.56
CA THR A 28 6.58 -8.62 14.96
C THR A 28 6.21 -7.27 14.38
N ALA A 29 7.11 -6.28 14.45
CA ALA A 29 6.92 -4.97 13.84
C ALA A 29 6.75 -5.06 12.31
N ASN A 30 7.59 -5.85 11.63
CA ASN A 30 7.47 -6.08 10.19
C ASN A 30 6.14 -6.76 9.82
N ARG A 31 5.68 -7.73 10.60
CA ARG A 31 4.37 -8.38 10.41
C ARG A 31 3.22 -7.39 10.58
N ALA A 32 3.25 -6.58 11.63
CA ALA A 32 2.24 -5.53 11.85
C ALA A 32 2.20 -4.53 10.69
N LEU A 33 3.38 -4.08 10.22
CA LEU A 33 3.48 -3.18 9.08
C LEU A 33 2.95 -3.81 7.79
N SER A 34 3.26 -5.09 7.55
CA SER A 34 2.77 -5.83 6.39
C SER A 34 1.25 -5.99 6.43
N ALA A 35 0.69 -6.32 7.60
CA ALA A 35 -0.75 -6.41 7.80
C ALA A 35 -1.47 -5.07 7.56
N ALA A 36 -0.88 -3.96 8.00
CA ALA A 36 -1.42 -2.63 7.74
C ALA A 36 -1.36 -2.24 6.25
N ARG A 37 -0.35 -2.69 5.50
CA ARG A 37 -0.20 -2.41 4.06
C ARG A 37 -1.11 -3.25 3.17
N ALA A 38 -1.37 -4.50 3.56
CA ALA A 38 -2.17 -5.46 2.80
C ALA A 38 -3.50 -4.89 2.23
N PRO A 39 -4.36 -4.19 3.00
CA PRO A 39 -5.60 -3.62 2.46
C PRO A 39 -5.35 -2.51 1.41
N VAL A 40 -4.31 -1.69 1.60
CA VAL A 40 -3.97 -0.61 0.67
C VAL A 40 -3.45 -1.19 -0.64
N GLU A 41 -2.52 -2.13 -0.57
CA GLU A 41 -1.95 -2.80 -1.74
C GLU A 41 -3.04 -3.57 -2.51
N ARG A 42 -3.94 -4.27 -1.80
CA ARG A 42 -5.10 -4.92 -2.41
C ARG A 42 -6.03 -3.89 -3.08
N GLY A 43 -6.27 -2.76 -2.44
CA GLY A 43 -7.08 -1.67 -3.00
C GLY A 43 -6.48 -1.11 -4.29
N ILE A 44 -5.17 -0.86 -4.31
CA ILE A 44 -4.43 -0.41 -5.49
C ILE A 44 -4.49 -1.46 -6.60
N ALA A 45 -4.22 -2.72 -6.29
CA ALA A 45 -4.30 -3.82 -7.26
C ALA A 45 -5.71 -3.96 -7.85
N CYS A 46 -6.74 -3.80 -7.01
CA CYS A 46 -8.12 -3.75 -7.46
C CYS A 46 -8.31 -2.60 -8.44
N LEU A 47 -7.91 -1.37 -8.10
CA LEU A 47 -8.03 -0.21 -8.99
C LEU A 47 -7.30 -0.42 -10.32
N GLU A 48 -6.04 -0.89 -10.31
CA GLU A 48 -5.26 -1.10 -11.53
C GLU A 48 -5.81 -2.18 -12.48
N SER A 49 -6.67 -3.07 -11.98
CA SER A 49 -7.42 -4.03 -12.82
C SER A 49 -8.42 -3.31 -13.75
N TRP A 50 -8.87 -2.11 -13.39
CA TRP A 50 -9.79 -1.32 -14.20
C TRP A 50 -9.01 -0.46 -15.20
N ARG A 51 -9.39 -0.56 -16.47
CA ARG A 51 -8.71 0.15 -17.57
C ARG A 51 -8.66 1.67 -17.37
N ILE A 52 -9.65 2.25 -16.70
CA ILE A 52 -9.75 3.68 -16.40
C ILE A 52 -8.67 4.13 -15.40
N PHE A 53 -8.35 3.30 -14.41
CA PHE A 53 -7.40 3.66 -13.35
C PHE A 53 -5.96 3.26 -13.67
N ARG A 54 -5.74 2.26 -14.55
CA ARG A 54 -4.41 1.76 -14.94
C ARG A 54 -3.40 2.84 -15.36
N ARG A 55 -3.85 3.97 -15.92
CA ARG A 55 -2.98 5.09 -16.34
C ARG A 55 -3.52 6.45 -15.88
N ALA A 56 -4.29 6.48 -14.79
CA ALA A 56 -4.87 7.73 -14.31
C ALA A 56 -3.76 8.72 -13.89
N ARG A 57 -3.65 9.84 -14.60
CA ARG A 57 -2.75 10.96 -14.28
C ARG A 57 -3.56 12.19 -13.86
N CYS A 58 -4.45 12.02 -12.89
CA CYS A 58 -5.25 13.09 -12.34
C CYS A 58 -4.89 13.36 -10.87
N SER A 59 -5.34 14.50 -10.34
CA SER A 59 -5.08 14.83 -8.94
C SER A 59 -5.67 13.75 -8.00
N PRO A 60 -5.06 13.47 -6.85
CA PRO A 60 -5.57 12.50 -5.88
C PRO A 60 -7.03 12.75 -5.47
N ASN A 61 -7.42 14.02 -5.37
CA ASN A 61 -8.79 14.43 -5.09
C ASN A 61 -9.76 13.97 -6.19
N ARG A 62 -9.40 14.18 -7.47
CA ARG A 62 -10.22 13.72 -8.60
C ARG A 62 -10.29 12.20 -8.66
N MET A 63 -9.17 11.52 -8.41
CA MET A 63 -9.13 10.05 -8.37
C MET A 63 -10.06 9.49 -7.27
N THR A 64 -10.07 10.12 -6.10
CA THR A 64 -10.96 9.74 -4.98
C THR A 64 -12.43 9.87 -5.38
N SER A 65 -12.81 10.96 -6.04
CA SER A 65 -14.19 11.15 -6.52
C SER A 65 -14.61 10.09 -7.53
N ILE A 66 -13.73 9.74 -8.49
CA ILE A 66 -14.01 8.69 -9.48
C ILE A 66 -14.13 7.32 -8.79
N ALA A 67 -13.22 6.99 -7.87
CA ALA A 67 -13.27 5.72 -7.14
C ALA A 67 -14.57 5.58 -6.32
N LYS A 68 -15.04 6.66 -5.68
CA LYS A 68 -16.35 6.68 -5.00
C LYS A 68 -17.50 6.43 -5.97
N ALA A 69 -17.51 7.08 -7.12
CA ALA A 69 -18.55 6.89 -8.13
C ALA A 69 -18.60 5.44 -8.64
N VAL A 70 -17.44 4.85 -8.96
CA VAL A 70 -17.34 3.44 -9.38
C VAL A 70 -17.84 2.50 -8.28
N LEU A 71 -17.44 2.72 -7.02
CA LEU A 71 -17.91 1.91 -5.89
C LEU A 71 -19.42 1.98 -5.72
N THR A 72 -20.02 3.16 -5.87
CA THR A 72 -21.48 3.32 -5.82
C THR A 72 -22.16 2.55 -6.94
N LEU A 73 -21.68 2.65 -8.18
CA LEU A 73 -22.26 1.92 -9.32
C LEU A 73 -22.17 0.40 -9.14
N GLU A 74 -21.06 -0.13 -8.64
CA GLU A 74 -20.90 -1.57 -8.37
C GLU A 74 -21.81 -2.06 -7.24
N ARG A 75 -22.13 -1.22 -6.24
CA ARG A 75 -23.05 -1.58 -5.15
C ARG A 75 -24.52 -1.61 -5.56
N HIS A 76 -24.87 -0.93 -6.65
CA HIS A 76 -26.23 -0.87 -7.18
C HIS A 76 -26.46 -1.83 -8.36
N ARG A 77 -25.48 -2.69 -8.63
CA ARG A 77 -25.56 -3.76 -9.63
C ARG A 77 -26.07 -5.04 -8.99
#